data_AF-A0A7W4JZ45-F1
#
_entry.id   AF-A0A7W4JZ45-F1
#
_cell.length_a   1.000
_cell.length_b   1.000
_cell.length_c   1.000
_cell.angle_alpha   90.00
_cell.angle_beta   90.00
_cell.angle_gamma   90.00
#
_symmetry.space_group_name_H-M   'P 1'
#
loop_
_entity.id
_entity.type
_entity.pdbx_description
1 polymer ?
#
loop_
_entity_poly.entity_id
_entity_poly.type
_entity_poly.pdbx_seq_one_letter_code
_entity_poly.pdbx_strand_id
1 'polypeptide(L)'
;MRNKRHALVGLLGLLPVYAAAATPSVITPGQVMTADWFNGVRSAALGALQASTATNSLGQIILPSVGDVSGATTTWAGSSSSGQPPAISNGTFLNPTMRGGSAVGLDLSKAIVTTGGSPTTLADYLITLVPFASIGQPSGVAGLDATGGMNAPVTGDVSGASATLADGTKITLGAYLGSLATLDELYSDRVGVYPDNFYVAGDADDTPSFSRAISGLCTYGGGILNIKARHYQVSSAVVVPCPIQIRGTGWQSGFAASGSYDYSAAAGSWIDVKTDSSTSPISISGAPANGASVEDVAFFYAVPGTTTAGVFTPTTQAPTIAVANVGGDVSIRNVFMPGTYSGVMADNGGRVNIDGLFGQFFNYAYQTDNDYDITRVNNVHSWVYWSQDAAVIAWQQLHTNVLRLGRVDIPFIDHIFAFAAWSGIQTFQGANGPANGVSVGTLGCDSTTHCLDIGAAGNTISIANLREFGQAGISSGVPYSNATAIAFESAGYGAIQVGNLEARMIDAAPIWSGATSGCSTVRIANLLEDFSASSESVAHTSVEPTTCAAGGNLSVYLGNTPNVILKASGQTMVHGGDNAKTYFAAQVQQ
;
A
#
# COMPACT_ATOMS: atom_id res chain seq x y z
N MET A 1 56.50 -28.61 36.02
CA MET A 1 57.08 -29.84 35.43
C MET A 1 56.01 -30.92 35.41
N ARG A 2 55.64 -31.35 34.19
CA ARG A 2 55.24 -32.70 33.72
C ARG A 2 54.43 -33.67 34.61
N ASN A 3 53.27 -34.08 34.03
CA ASN A 3 52.80 -35.48 33.79
C ASN A 3 52.40 -36.34 35.02
N LYS A 4 51.38 -37.21 35.02
CA LYS A 4 50.63 -37.96 33.97
C LYS A 4 49.38 -38.66 34.59
N ARG A 5 48.29 -38.72 33.80
CA ARG A 5 47.20 -39.72 33.59
C ARG A 5 46.98 -40.93 34.53
N HIS A 6 45.70 -41.29 34.77
CA HIS A 6 45.00 -42.58 34.54
C HIS A 6 43.46 -42.31 34.64
N ALA A 7 42.61 -42.49 33.59
CA ALA A 7 41.74 -43.65 33.24
C ALA A 7 40.74 -44.07 34.34
N LEU A 8 39.46 -44.45 34.18
CA LEU A 8 38.44 -44.64 33.12
C LEU A 8 37.14 -45.07 33.87
N VAL A 9 35.92 -44.80 33.35
CA VAL A 9 34.57 -45.45 33.53
C VAL A 9 33.54 -44.31 33.43
N GLY A 10 32.52 -44.24 32.57
CA GLY A 10 31.84 -45.21 31.73
C GLY A 10 30.33 -45.18 32.04
N LEU A 11 29.52 -44.44 31.27
CA LEU A 11 28.08 -44.76 31.11
C LEU A 11 27.51 -44.12 29.82
N LEU A 12 27.02 -45.00 28.94
CA LEU A 12 26.25 -44.71 27.73
C LEU A 12 24.80 -44.33 28.06
N GLY A 13 24.17 -43.52 27.19
CA GLY A 13 22.72 -43.30 27.18
C GLY A 13 22.20 -42.46 26.01
N LEU A 14 22.10 -43.08 24.83
CA LEU A 14 21.08 -42.92 23.77
C LEU A 14 20.68 -41.51 23.25
N LEU A 15 21.09 -41.20 22.02
CA LEU A 15 20.40 -40.27 21.10
C LEU A 15 20.22 -40.94 19.72
N PRO A 16 19.12 -40.69 18.99
CA PRO A 16 18.79 -41.39 17.75
C PRO A 16 19.58 -40.85 16.54
N VAL A 17 19.91 -41.79 15.65
CA VAL A 17 20.54 -41.59 14.35
C VAL A 17 19.55 -40.94 13.38
N TYR A 18 19.86 -39.74 12.90
CA TYR A 18 19.28 -39.21 11.66
C TYR A 18 20.22 -39.54 10.49
N ALA A 19 19.65 -40.05 9.40
CA ALA A 19 20.34 -40.36 8.16
C ALA A 19 20.96 -39.11 7.53
N ALA A 20 22.21 -39.24 7.08
CA ALA A 20 22.94 -38.18 6.39
C ALA A 20 22.31 -37.90 5.01
N ALA A 21 21.79 -36.69 4.83
CA ALA A 21 21.53 -36.12 3.51
C ALA A 21 22.87 -35.74 2.86
N ALA A 22 23.02 -36.02 1.56
CA ALA A 22 24.19 -35.67 0.78
C ALA A 22 24.46 -34.15 0.84
N THR A 23 25.69 -33.77 1.21
CA THR A 23 26.13 -32.36 1.18
C THR A 23 26.28 -31.90 -0.26
N PRO A 24 25.64 -30.80 -0.69
CA PRO A 24 25.94 -30.21 -1.99
C PRO A 24 27.34 -29.59 -1.93
N SER A 25 28.11 -29.84 -2.98
CA SER A 25 29.46 -29.29 -3.20
C SER A 25 29.45 -27.77 -3.14
N VAL A 26 30.33 -27.21 -2.31
CA VAL A 26 30.62 -25.77 -2.21
C VAL A 26 31.19 -25.28 -3.54
N ILE A 27 30.51 -24.32 -4.17
CA ILE A 27 31.01 -23.57 -5.33
C ILE A 27 31.91 -22.45 -4.80
N THR A 28 33.17 -22.40 -5.22
CA THR A 28 34.08 -21.29 -4.93
C THR A 28 33.85 -20.12 -5.90
N PRO A 29 34.09 -18.87 -5.47
CA PRO A 29 33.91 -17.70 -6.33
C PRO A 29 34.82 -17.76 -7.56
N GLY A 30 34.23 -17.78 -8.77
CA GLY A 30 34.96 -17.74 -10.04
C GLY A 30 34.51 -18.74 -11.12
N GLN A 31 33.55 -19.64 -10.85
CA GLN A 31 33.01 -20.52 -11.89
C GLN A 31 31.84 -19.86 -12.63
N VAL A 32 32.00 -19.66 -13.94
CA VAL A 32 30.92 -19.28 -14.86
C VAL A 32 30.11 -20.54 -15.17
N MET A 33 28.83 -20.55 -14.78
CA MET A 33 27.89 -21.61 -15.14
C MET A 33 27.47 -21.47 -16.61
N THR A 34 27.67 -22.50 -17.42
CA THR A 34 27.23 -22.54 -18.82
C THR A 34 25.79 -23.06 -18.94
N ALA A 35 25.12 -22.71 -20.04
CA ALA A 35 23.71 -23.02 -20.32
C ALA A 35 23.36 -24.52 -20.27
N ASP A 36 24.34 -25.41 -20.35
CA ASP A 36 24.14 -26.87 -20.34
C ASP A 36 23.66 -27.41 -18.99
N TRP A 37 23.98 -26.72 -17.89
CA TRP A 37 23.54 -27.12 -16.55
C TRP A 37 22.01 -26.94 -16.36
N PHE A 38 21.44 -25.86 -16.91
CA PHE A 38 19.99 -25.60 -16.85
C PHE A 38 19.17 -26.62 -17.67
N ASN A 39 19.74 -27.12 -18.77
CA ASN A 39 19.09 -28.14 -19.60
C ASN A 39 19.06 -29.52 -18.92
N GLY A 40 20.08 -29.84 -18.12
CA GLY A 40 20.11 -31.07 -17.32
C GLY A 40 19.03 -31.12 -16.23
N VAL A 41 18.81 -30.01 -15.53
CA VAL A 41 17.81 -29.90 -14.45
C VAL A 41 16.37 -29.91 -14.99
N ARG A 42 16.11 -29.28 -16.15
CA ARG A 42 14.81 -29.35 -16.84
C ARG A 42 14.44 -30.77 -17.29
N SER A 43 15.42 -31.54 -17.77
CA SER A 43 15.22 -32.90 -18.27
C SER A 43 14.85 -33.88 -17.13
N ALA A 44 15.45 -33.70 -15.95
CA ALA A 44 15.14 -34.51 -14.77
C ALA A 44 13.75 -34.20 -14.18
N ALA A 45 13.31 -32.93 -14.22
CA ALA A 45 11.98 -32.52 -13.76
C ALA A 45 10.84 -32.99 -14.69
N LEU A 46 11.08 -33.02 -16.00
CA LEU A 46 10.11 -33.53 -16.98
C LEU A 46 9.94 -35.06 -16.93
N GLY A 47 11.00 -35.80 -16.62
CA GLY A 47 10.93 -37.26 -16.42
C GLY A 47 10.15 -37.67 -15.16
N ALA A 48 10.19 -36.86 -14.11
CA ALA A 48 9.46 -37.12 -12.86
C ALA A 48 7.95 -36.81 -12.97
N LEU A 49 7.54 -35.86 -13.83
CA LEU A 49 6.13 -35.53 -14.01
C LEU A 49 5.36 -36.56 -14.85
N GLN A 50 6.02 -37.22 -15.81
CA GLN A 50 5.40 -38.25 -16.67
C GLN A 50 5.15 -39.60 -15.98
N ALA A 51 5.71 -39.83 -14.79
CA ALA A 51 5.51 -41.08 -14.05
C ALA A 51 4.28 -41.08 -13.11
N SER A 52 3.61 -39.94 -12.90
CA SER A 52 2.52 -39.83 -11.90
C SER A 52 1.09 -39.87 -12.45
N THR A 53 0.89 -39.88 -13.77
CA THR A 53 -0.45 -39.93 -14.39
C THR A 53 -0.68 -41.23 -15.14
N ALA A 54 -0.76 -42.32 -14.40
CA ALA A 54 -1.30 -43.58 -14.90
C ALA A 54 -2.12 -44.24 -13.79
N THR A 55 -3.39 -43.81 -13.65
CA THR A 55 -4.55 -44.61 -13.20
C THR A 55 -5.76 -43.70 -13.00
N ASN A 56 -6.64 -43.60 -14.00
CA ASN A 56 -8.06 -43.93 -13.88
C ASN A 56 -8.81 -43.64 -15.17
N SER A 57 -9.54 -44.66 -15.61
CA SER A 57 -10.42 -44.74 -16.76
C SER A 57 -11.73 -43.98 -16.55
N LEU A 58 -12.22 -43.29 -17.59
CA LEU A 58 -13.55 -43.45 -18.23
C LEU A 58 -13.92 -42.21 -19.05
N GLY A 59 -14.47 -42.43 -20.25
CA GLY A 59 -15.21 -41.41 -21.02
C GLY A 59 -14.65 -41.05 -22.39
N GLN A 60 -14.76 -41.96 -23.37
CA GLN A 60 -14.62 -41.64 -24.79
C GLN A 60 -15.68 -40.62 -25.23
N ILE A 61 -15.27 -39.46 -25.73
CA ILE A 61 -16.08 -38.60 -26.60
C ILE A 61 -15.44 -38.59 -27.98
N ILE A 62 -16.23 -39.02 -28.97
CA ILE A 62 -15.90 -39.07 -30.39
C ILE A 62 -15.94 -37.64 -30.96
N LEU A 63 -14.84 -37.18 -31.56
CA LEU A 63 -14.81 -35.97 -32.41
C LEU A 63 -14.73 -36.40 -33.89
N PRO A 64 -15.54 -35.82 -34.81
CA PRO A 64 -15.37 -36.06 -36.23
C PRO A 64 -14.21 -35.23 -36.80
N SER A 65 -13.54 -35.84 -37.77
CA SER A 65 -12.41 -35.35 -38.54
C SER A 65 -12.69 -34.04 -39.28
N VAL A 66 -11.74 -33.09 -39.22
CA VAL A 66 -11.66 -31.94 -40.11
C VAL A 66 -11.13 -32.42 -41.46
N GLY A 67 -11.95 -32.24 -42.50
CA GLY A 67 -11.58 -32.51 -43.89
C GLY A 67 -10.89 -31.31 -44.52
N ASP A 68 -9.89 -31.61 -45.35
CA ASP A 68 -9.24 -30.74 -46.32
C ASP A 68 -10.24 -29.92 -47.15
N VAL A 69 -9.94 -28.65 -47.38
CA VAL A 69 -10.42 -27.92 -48.57
C VAL A 69 -9.25 -27.19 -49.22
N SER A 70 -8.91 -27.70 -50.39
CA SER A 70 -7.97 -27.12 -51.35
C SER A 70 -8.68 -26.10 -52.26
N GLY A 71 -7.93 -25.05 -52.61
CA GLY A 71 -7.97 -24.40 -53.93
C GLY A 71 -9.09 -23.40 -54.24
N ALA A 72 -8.72 -22.13 -54.41
CA ALA A 72 -9.04 -21.35 -55.62
C ALA A 72 -8.27 -20.02 -55.63
N THR A 73 -7.25 -19.96 -56.48
CA THR A 73 -6.66 -18.73 -57.03
C THR A 73 -7.55 -18.17 -58.14
N THR A 74 -7.82 -16.87 -58.12
CA THR A 74 -7.99 -16.07 -59.35
C THR A 74 -7.47 -14.64 -59.15
N THR A 75 -6.57 -14.26 -60.05
CA THR A 75 -6.06 -12.91 -60.31
C THR A 75 -7.05 -12.12 -61.17
N TRP A 76 -7.22 -10.83 -60.92
CA TRP A 76 -7.50 -9.86 -61.99
C TRP A 76 -7.01 -8.45 -61.63
N ALA A 77 -6.43 -7.79 -62.61
CA ALA A 77 -5.72 -6.51 -62.51
C ALA A 77 -6.47 -5.41 -63.28
N GLY A 78 -6.41 -4.18 -62.75
CA GLY A 78 -6.32 -2.93 -63.50
C GLY A 78 -7.60 -2.33 -64.12
N SER A 79 -7.94 -1.10 -63.72
CA SER A 79 -7.68 0.10 -64.55
C SER A 79 -8.30 1.37 -63.96
N SER A 80 -7.64 2.48 -64.28
CA SER A 80 -7.81 3.88 -63.88
C SER A 80 -9.02 4.60 -64.49
N SER A 81 -9.57 5.63 -63.82
CA SER A 81 -9.47 7.05 -64.26
C SER A 81 -10.42 8.01 -63.52
N SER A 82 -9.85 9.17 -63.13
CA SER A 82 -10.37 10.56 -63.09
C SER A 82 -11.79 10.89 -62.61
N GLY A 83 -11.87 11.82 -61.63
CA GLY A 83 -13.00 12.75 -61.47
C GLY A 83 -13.20 13.29 -60.05
N GLN A 84 -12.62 14.46 -59.74
CA GLN A 84 -12.98 15.31 -58.58
C GLN A 84 -14.18 16.24 -58.95
N PRO A 85 -14.85 16.87 -57.97
CA PRO A 85 -16.32 16.86 -57.78
C PRO A 85 -16.99 18.21 -58.09
N PRO A 86 -18.31 18.35 -57.83
CA PRO A 86 -18.87 19.64 -57.46
C PRO A 86 -19.38 19.69 -56.02
N ALA A 87 -19.09 20.82 -55.37
CA ALA A 87 -19.68 21.28 -54.13
C ALA A 87 -21.06 21.91 -54.35
N ILE A 88 -22.01 21.70 -53.43
CA ILE A 88 -23.30 22.42 -53.29
C ILE A 88 -23.61 22.45 -51.77
N SER A 89 -23.27 23.51 -51.05
CA SER A 89 -24.00 24.76 -50.73
C SER A 89 -25.05 24.64 -49.61
N ASN A 90 -24.78 25.38 -48.53
CA ASN A 90 -25.71 25.77 -47.47
C ASN A 90 -27.02 26.37 -48.01
N GLY A 91 -28.15 26.03 -47.39
CA GLY A 91 -29.43 26.64 -47.73
C GLY A 91 -30.59 26.28 -46.80
N THR A 92 -30.86 27.20 -45.88
CA THR A 92 -32.20 27.70 -45.49
C THR A 92 -33.14 26.82 -44.66
N PHE A 93 -33.26 27.20 -43.38
CA PHE A 93 -34.44 26.99 -42.55
C PHE A 93 -35.67 27.64 -43.20
N LEU A 94 -36.71 26.84 -43.45
CA LEU A 94 -38.08 27.33 -43.57
C LEU A 94 -38.94 26.70 -42.48
N ASN A 95 -39.49 27.59 -41.68
CA ASN A 95 -40.44 27.39 -40.61
C ASN A 95 -41.83 27.07 -41.20
N PRO A 96 -42.54 26.03 -40.74
CA PRO A 96 -43.99 26.06 -40.73
C PRO A 96 -44.52 26.05 -39.30
N THR A 97 -45.05 27.23 -38.96
CA THR A 97 -46.23 27.50 -38.14
C THR A 97 -46.97 26.25 -37.62
N MET A 98 -46.96 26.08 -36.30
CA MET A 98 -47.86 25.18 -35.59
C MET A 98 -49.30 25.70 -35.63
N ARG A 99 -50.25 24.83 -36.02
CA ARG A 99 -51.65 24.89 -35.59
C ARG A 99 -52.21 23.46 -35.47
N GLY A 100 -52.79 23.17 -34.30
CA GLY A 100 -53.71 22.04 -34.11
C GLY A 100 -53.08 20.85 -33.38
N GLY A 101 -53.53 20.61 -32.14
CA GLY A 101 -53.01 19.56 -31.28
C GLY A 101 -53.31 18.15 -31.80
N SER A 102 -52.31 17.28 -31.67
CA SER A 102 -52.41 15.83 -31.47
C SER A 102 -51.02 15.32 -31.11
N ALA A 103 -50.92 14.43 -30.13
CA ALA A 103 -49.66 13.80 -29.76
C ALA A 103 -49.11 13.00 -30.96
N VAL A 104 -47.93 13.39 -31.43
CA VAL A 104 -47.19 12.62 -32.45
C VAL A 104 -46.35 11.59 -31.71
N GLY A 105 -46.75 10.32 -31.80
CA GLY A 105 -45.89 9.20 -31.46
C GLY A 105 -44.72 9.15 -32.45
N LEU A 106 -43.49 9.18 -31.94
CA LEU A 106 -42.30 8.90 -32.73
C LEU A 106 -42.27 7.41 -33.07
N ASP A 107 -42.51 7.08 -34.33
CA ASP A 107 -42.29 5.75 -34.88
C ASP A 107 -40.78 5.56 -35.16
N LEU A 108 -40.09 4.88 -34.25
CA LEU A 108 -38.67 4.56 -34.34
C LEU A 108 -38.38 3.30 -35.18
N SER A 109 -39.36 2.73 -35.89
CA SER A 109 -39.16 1.49 -36.67
C SER A 109 -38.28 1.63 -37.92
N LYS A 110 -37.67 2.80 -38.17
CA LYS A 110 -36.87 3.07 -39.39
C LYS A 110 -35.48 3.66 -39.16
N ALA A 111 -34.96 3.69 -37.93
CA ALA A 111 -33.57 4.08 -37.69
C ALA A 111 -32.62 2.89 -37.92
N ILE A 112 -32.30 2.62 -39.19
CA ILE A 112 -31.22 1.68 -39.55
C ILE A 112 -29.89 2.41 -39.39
N VAL A 113 -29.16 2.13 -38.31
CA VAL A 113 -27.73 2.44 -38.18
C VAL A 113 -26.97 1.15 -38.49
N THR A 114 -26.46 1.03 -39.71
CA THR A 114 -25.48 -0.01 -40.07
C THR A 114 -24.08 0.48 -39.74
N THR A 115 -23.49 0.00 -38.65
CA THR A 115 -22.02 -0.02 -38.50
C THR A 115 -21.55 -1.45 -38.68
N GLY A 116 -20.89 -1.71 -39.82
CA GLY A 116 -20.25 -2.98 -40.10
C GLY A 116 -19.03 -3.19 -39.21
N GLY A 117 -19.04 -4.28 -38.46
CA GLY A 117 -17.92 -4.81 -37.68
C GLY A 117 -18.27 -6.20 -37.15
N SER A 118 -17.36 -7.16 -37.25
CA SER A 118 -17.50 -8.57 -36.87
C SER A 118 -17.90 -8.77 -35.38
N PRO A 119 -18.51 -9.91 -34.99
CA PRO A 119 -19.20 -10.04 -33.72
C PRO A 119 -18.23 -10.20 -32.54
N THR A 120 -18.34 -9.30 -31.55
CA THR A 120 -17.98 -9.58 -30.17
C THR A 120 -19.08 -10.43 -29.53
N THR A 121 -18.70 -11.28 -28.57
CA THR A 121 -19.54 -12.32 -27.98
C THR A 121 -20.74 -11.77 -27.21
N LEU A 122 -21.86 -12.50 -27.24
CA LEU A 122 -23.16 -12.20 -26.62
C LEU A 122 -23.14 -11.84 -25.11
N ALA A 123 -22.02 -12.09 -24.41
CA ALA A 123 -21.86 -11.78 -23.00
C ALA A 123 -21.76 -10.26 -22.71
N ASP A 124 -21.31 -9.46 -23.67
CA ASP A 124 -21.05 -8.03 -23.47
C ASP A 124 -22.33 -7.17 -23.51
N TYR A 125 -23.44 -7.71 -24.02
CA TYR A 125 -24.68 -6.95 -24.21
C TYR A 125 -25.59 -6.93 -22.97
N LEU A 126 -25.42 -7.87 -22.03
CA LEU A 126 -26.36 -8.03 -20.91
C LEU A 126 -26.17 -7.01 -19.76
N ILE A 127 -25.07 -6.23 -19.78
CA ILE A 127 -24.72 -5.34 -18.66
C ILE A 127 -25.15 -3.88 -18.90
N THR A 128 -25.63 -3.52 -20.10
CA THR A 128 -25.91 -2.10 -20.42
C THR A 128 -27.39 -1.85 -20.79
N LEU A 129 -28.14 -1.29 -19.83
CA LEU A 129 -29.41 -0.54 -19.94
C LEU A 129 -30.69 -1.24 -20.44
N VAL A 130 -31.69 -1.34 -19.56
CA VAL A 130 -33.09 -1.02 -19.90
C VAL A 130 -33.73 -0.24 -18.74
N PRO A 131 -34.12 1.04 -18.91
CA PRO A 131 -35.08 1.68 -18.00
C PRO A 131 -36.46 1.05 -18.22
N PHE A 132 -37.16 0.71 -17.15
CA PHE A 132 -38.51 0.15 -17.17
C PHE A 132 -39.51 1.07 -17.88
N ALA A 133 -39.65 0.93 -19.19
CA ALA A 133 -40.78 1.46 -19.94
C ALA A 133 -41.06 0.55 -21.13
N SER A 134 -42.26 -0.02 -21.14
CA SER A 134 -42.87 -0.84 -22.20
C SER A 134 -42.39 -2.29 -22.33
N ILE A 135 -42.88 -3.16 -21.44
CA ILE A 135 -43.14 -4.56 -21.79
C ILE A 135 -44.63 -4.63 -22.20
N GLY A 136 -44.89 -5.04 -23.44
CA GLY A 136 -46.24 -5.32 -23.92
C GLY A 136 -46.87 -6.46 -23.11
N GLN A 137 -48.03 -6.20 -22.53
CA GLN A 137 -48.84 -7.20 -21.83
C GLN A 137 -49.22 -8.35 -22.79
N PRO A 138 -48.97 -9.62 -22.43
CA PRO A 138 -49.62 -10.74 -23.10
C PRO A 138 -51.12 -10.68 -22.78
N SER A 139 -51.94 -10.86 -23.81
CA SER A 139 -53.39 -10.98 -23.66
C SER A 139 -53.74 -12.15 -22.72
N GLY A 140 -54.11 -11.85 -21.47
CA GLY A 140 -54.59 -12.86 -20.53
C GLY A 140 -54.44 -12.57 -19.03
N VAL A 141 -53.73 -11.51 -18.59
CA VAL A 141 -53.55 -11.22 -17.15
C VAL A 141 -54.14 -9.87 -16.80
N ALA A 142 -55.28 -9.86 -16.14
CA ALA A 142 -55.88 -8.64 -15.59
C ALA A 142 -55.23 -8.32 -14.23
N GLY A 143 -54.57 -7.16 -14.12
CA GLY A 143 -54.23 -6.53 -12.84
C GLY A 143 -52.75 -6.21 -12.65
N LEU A 144 -52.29 -5.11 -13.24
CA LEU A 144 -51.09 -4.38 -12.81
C LEU A 144 -51.37 -2.88 -13.04
N ASP A 145 -51.73 -2.18 -11.96
CA ASP A 145 -51.88 -0.72 -11.93
C ASP A 145 -50.49 -0.06 -11.87
N ALA A 146 -50.34 1.06 -12.57
CA ALA A 146 -49.09 1.80 -12.78
C ALA A 146 -48.72 2.72 -11.59
N THR A 147 -49.11 2.37 -10.37
CA THR A 147 -48.75 3.12 -9.16
C THR A 147 -47.78 2.29 -8.32
N GLY A 148 -46.54 2.79 -8.21
CA GLY A 148 -45.42 2.12 -7.57
C GLY A 148 -45.72 1.71 -6.12
N GLY A 149 -45.66 0.41 -5.87
CA GLY A 149 -45.68 -0.20 -4.54
C GLY A 149 -45.47 -1.71 -4.66
N MET A 150 -44.24 -2.19 -4.44
CA MET A 150 -43.97 -3.63 -4.34
C MET A 150 -44.53 -4.14 -3.01
N ASN A 151 -45.72 -4.74 -3.02
CA ASN A 151 -46.32 -5.37 -1.83
C ASN A 151 -47.08 -6.68 -2.11
N ALA A 152 -46.73 -7.41 -3.17
CA ALA A 152 -47.16 -8.80 -3.32
C ALA A 152 -46.04 -9.65 -3.92
N PRO A 153 -45.69 -10.83 -3.35
CA PRO A 153 -44.83 -11.78 -4.02
C PRO A 153 -45.56 -12.27 -5.28
N VAL A 154 -44.91 -12.19 -6.43
CA VAL A 154 -45.40 -12.80 -7.67
C VAL A 154 -45.30 -14.32 -7.49
N THR A 155 -46.43 -15.00 -7.27
CA THR A 155 -46.51 -16.46 -7.08
C THR A 155 -46.81 -17.23 -8.38
N GLY A 156 -46.50 -16.65 -9.55
CA GLY A 156 -46.67 -17.31 -10.84
C GLY A 156 -45.33 -17.78 -11.42
N ASP A 157 -45.31 -19.00 -11.97
CA ASP A 157 -44.18 -19.52 -12.73
C ASP A 157 -43.93 -18.65 -13.99
N VAL A 158 -42.94 -17.77 -13.91
CA VAL A 158 -42.52 -16.87 -15.01
C VAL A 158 -41.39 -17.46 -15.87
N SER A 159 -41.06 -18.75 -15.70
CA SER A 159 -39.99 -19.42 -16.45
C SER A 159 -40.18 -19.40 -17.99
N GLY A 160 -41.41 -19.16 -18.45
CA GLY A 160 -41.75 -19.05 -19.88
C GLY A 160 -41.74 -17.63 -20.47
N ALA A 161 -41.54 -16.57 -19.68
CA ALA A 161 -41.49 -15.21 -20.22
C ALA A 161 -40.23 -15.04 -21.07
N SER A 162 -40.35 -14.50 -22.29
CA SER A 162 -39.20 -14.17 -23.13
C SER A 162 -39.39 -12.81 -23.78
N ALA A 163 -38.31 -12.04 -23.85
CA ALA A 163 -38.23 -10.82 -24.65
C ALA A 163 -37.44 -11.15 -25.93
N THR A 164 -37.90 -10.65 -27.07
CA THR A 164 -37.14 -10.77 -28.33
C THR A 164 -36.51 -9.42 -28.62
N LEU A 165 -35.19 -9.36 -28.69
CA LEU A 165 -34.44 -8.18 -29.07
C LEU A 165 -34.69 -7.82 -30.55
N ALA A 166 -34.36 -6.60 -30.94
CA ALA A 166 -34.61 -6.09 -32.29
C ALA A 166 -33.86 -6.88 -33.40
N ASP A 167 -32.81 -7.62 -33.04
CA ASP A 167 -32.05 -8.51 -33.93
C ASP A 167 -32.67 -9.93 -34.04
N GLY A 168 -33.79 -10.19 -33.34
CA GLY A 168 -34.46 -11.49 -33.31
C GLY A 168 -33.99 -12.42 -32.19
N THR A 169 -33.01 -12.01 -31.37
CA THR A 169 -32.50 -12.81 -30.25
C THR A 169 -33.55 -12.91 -29.15
N LYS A 170 -33.95 -14.13 -28.79
CA LYS A 170 -34.86 -14.39 -27.66
C LYS A 170 -34.08 -14.52 -26.35
N ILE A 171 -34.31 -13.61 -25.42
CA ILE A 171 -33.86 -13.74 -24.03
C ILE A 171 -35.03 -14.33 -23.24
N THR A 172 -34.88 -15.56 -22.75
CA THR A 172 -35.81 -16.16 -21.80
C THR A 172 -35.51 -15.66 -20.39
N LEU A 173 -36.54 -15.36 -19.62
CA LEU A 173 -36.44 -14.93 -18.22
C LEU A 173 -35.72 -15.99 -17.37
N GLY A 174 -35.81 -17.27 -17.75
CA GLY A 174 -35.02 -18.35 -17.14
C GLY A 174 -33.50 -18.24 -17.35
N ALA A 175 -33.03 -17.68 -18.48
CA ALA A 175 -31.60 -17.40 -18.68
C ALA A 175 -31.14 -16.20 -17.85
N TYR A 176 -32.00 -15.20 -17.69
CA TYR A 176 -31.76 -14.03 -16.84
C TYR A 176 -31.78 -14.40 -15.34
N LEU A 177 -32.76 -15.19 -14.90
CA LEU A 177 -32.84 -15.73 -13.54
C LEU A 177 -31.74 -16.74 -13.25
N GLY A 178 -31.28 -17.51 -14.25
CA GLY A 178 -30.09 -18.34 -14.14
C GLY A 178 -28.83 -17.49 -13.92
N SER A 179 -28.70 -16.35 -14.61
CA SER A 179 -27.58 -15.42 -14.38
C SER A 179 -27.65 -14.71 -13.01
N LEU A 180 -28.86 -14.47 -12.49
CA LEU A 180 -29.07 -13.95 -11.15
C LEU A 180 -28.76 -14.99 -10.06
N ALA A 181 -29.12 -16.26 -10.28
CA ALA A 181 -28.74 -17.36 -9.40
C ALA A 181 -27.21 -17.54 -9.37
N THR A 182 -26.52 -17.37 -10.50
CA THR A 182 -25.04 -17.38 -10.51
C THR A 182 -24.42 -16.17 -9.83
N LEU A 183 -25.09 -15.01 -9.82
CA LEU A 183 -24.63 -13.85 -9.05
C LEU A 183 -24.84 -14.10 -7.55
N ASP A 184 -26.01 -14.56 -7.15
CA ASP A 184 -26.29 -14.92 -5.75
C ASP A 184 -25.32 -16.01 -5.27
N GLU A 185 -25.01 -17.01 -6.09
CA GLU A 185 -24.00 -18.05 -5.80
C GLU A 185 -22.58 -17.47 -5.72
N LEU A 186 -22.20 -16.56 -6.62
CA LEU A 186 -20.88 -15.90 -6.60
C LEU A 186 -20.71 -14.99 -5.37
N TYR A 187 -21.79 -14.33 -4.92
CA TYR A 187 -21.80 -13.49 -3.73
C TYR A 187 -22.01 -14.29 -2.43
N SER A 188 -22.73 -15.43 -2.46
CA SER A 188 -23.02 -16.28 -1.30
C SER A 188 -21.87 -17.20 -0.93
N ASP A 189 -21.11 -17.70 -1.91
CA ASP A 189 -20.07 -18.72 -1.68
C ASP A 189 -18.74 -18.16 -1.17
N ARG A 190 -18.68 -16.88 -0.80
CA ARG A 190 -17.47 -16.20 -0.32
C ARG A 190 -16.29 -16.27 -1.30
N VAL A 191 -16.54 -16.65 -2.54
CA VAL A 191 -15.57 -16.64 -3.63
C VAL A 191 -15.42 -15.17 -4.03
N GLY A 192 -14.43 -14.49 -3.43
CA GLY A 192 -14.31 -13.04 -3.54
C GLY A 192 -14.43 -12.51 -4.98
N VAL A 193 -14.98 -11.30 -5.08
CA VAL A 193 -15.35 -10.66 -6.33
C VAL A 193 -14.16 -9.94 -6.94
N TYR A 194 -14.10 -9.83 -8.27
CA TYR A 194 -13.03 -9.10 -8.97
C TYR A 194 -13.58 -7.83 -9.62
N PRO A 195 -12.89 -6.67 -9.57
CA PRO A 195 -13.27 -5.49 -10.34
C PRO A 195 -13.44 -5.78 -11.83
N ASP A 196 -12.59 -6.66 -12.38
CA ASP A 196 -12.62 -7.07 -13.78
C ASP A 196 -13.96 -7.67 -14.23
N ASN A 197 -14.71 -8.31 -13.32
CA ASN A 197 -16.03 -8.85 -13.62
C ASN A 197 -17.10 -7.76 -13.81
N PHE A 198 -16.79 -6.52 -13.42
CA PHE A 198 -17.66 -5.36 -13.50
C PHE A 198 -17.16 -4.35 -14.52
N TYR A 199 -16.12 -4.64 -15.30
CA TYR A 199 -15.64 -3.74 -16.34
C TYR A 199 -16.72 -3.53 -17.42
N VAL A 200 -16.89 -2.28 -17.86
CA VAL A 200 -17.81 -1.94 -18.95
C VAL A 200 -17.02 -1.24 -20.04
N ALA A 201 -17.20 -1.68 -21.29
CA ALA A 201 -16.55 -1.06 -22.43
C ALA A 201 -16.91 0.42 -22.53
N GLY A 202 -15.89 1.28 -22.58
CA GLY A 202 -16.04 2.74 -22.58
C GLY A 202 -15.68 3.41 -21.26
N ASP A 203 -15.42 2.65 -20.19
CA ASP A 203 -14.80 3.20 -18.98
C ASP A 203 -13.40 3.77 -19.31
N ALA A 204 -13.10 4.96 -18.79
CA ALA A 204 -11.82 5.65 -19.03
C ALA A 204 -10.65 5.03 -18.24
N ASP A 205 -10.97 4.33 -17.16
CA ASP A 205 -10.04 3.64 -16.26
C ASP A 205 -10.78 2.56 -15.43
N ASP A 206 -10.11 1.97 -14.44
CA ASP A 206 -10.67 0.90 -13.62
C ASP A 206 -11.54 1.40 -12.46
N THR A 207 -11.56 2.70 -12.11
CA THR A 207 -12.29 3.20 -10.93
C THR A 207 -13.79 2.85 -10.93
N PRO A 208 -14.54 2.96 -12.05
CA PRO A 208 -15.94 2.56 -12.10
C PRO A 208 -16.14 1.06 -11.82
N SER A 209 -15.23 0.21 -12.29
CA SER A 209 -15.30 -1.24 -12.08
C SER A 209 -15.13 -1.61 -10.61
N PHE A 210 -14.17 -0.96 -9.91
CA PHE A 210 -14.01 -1.07 -8.46
C PHE A 210 -15.29 -0.64 -7.72
N SER A 211 -15.83 0.53 -8.08
CA SER A 211 -17.01 1.10 -7.42
C SER A 211 -18.23 0.20 -7.55
N ARG A 212 -18.45 -0.41 -8.72
CA ARG A 212 -19.54 -1.38 -8.95
C ARG A 212 -19.35 -2.66 -8.16
N ALA A 213 -18.14 -3.23 -8.15
CA ALA A 213 -17.83 -4.44 -7.39
C ALA A 213 -18.04 -4.23 -5.87
N ILE A 214 -17.55 -3.11 -5.33
CA ILE A 214 -17.74 -2.72 -3.92
C ILE A 214 -19.22 -2.53 -3.59
N SER A 215 -19.97 -1.81 -4.45
CA SER A 215 -21.40 -1.60 -4.24
C SER A 215 -22.18 -2.92 -4.19
N GLY A 216 -21.83 -3.87 -5.07
CA GLY A 216 -22.37 -5.22 -5.06
C GLY A 216 -22.09 -5.93 -3.74
N LEU A 217 -20.82 -5.97 -3.32
CA LEU A 217 -20.43 -6.59 -2.04
C LEU A 217 -21.12 -5.94 -0.83
N CYS A 218 -21.24 -4.61 -0.80
CA CYS A 218 -21.92 -3.91 0.30
C CYS A 218 -23.42 -4.23 0.37
N THR A 219 -24.07 -4.56 -0.75
CA THR A 219 -25.47 -5.04 -0.75
C THR A 219 -25.61 -6.35 0.01
N TYR A 220 -24.55 -7.17 0.07
CA TYR A 220 -24.46 -8.42 0.84
C TYR A 220 -23.75 -8.25 2.19
N GLY A 221 -23.58 -7.02 2.67
CA GLY A 221 -23.00 -6.73 3.98
C GLY A 221 -21.47 -6.76 4.04
N GLY A 222 -20.77 -6.81 2.90
CA GLY A 222 -19.30 -6.82 2.81
C GLY A 222 -18.75 -8.01 2.03
N GLY A 223 -17.46 -8.30 2.21
CA GLY A 223 -16.81 -9.46 1.57
C GLY A 223 -15.40 -9.18 1.10
N ILE A 224 -14.93 -9.98 0.14
CA ILE A 224 -13.56 -9.90 -0.39
C ILE A 224 -13.62 -9.37 -1.82
N LEU A 225 -12.87 -8.30 -2.09
CA LEU A 225 -12.58 -7.78 -3.42
C LEU A 225 -11.16 -8.23 -3.82
N ASN A 226 -11.06 -9.25 -4.65
CA ASN A 226 -9.80 -9.75 -5.17
C ASN A 226 -9.31 -8.87 -6.33
N ILE A 227 -8.04 -8.48 -6.29
CA ILE A 227 -7.34 -7.75 -7.35
C ILE A 227 -6.36 -8.74 -8.01
N LYS A 228 -6.42 -8.88 -9.34
CA LYS A 228 -5.52 -9.77 -10.11
C LYS A 228 -4.11 -9.19 -10.19
N ALA A 229 -3.16 -10.01 -10.64
CA ALA A 229 -1.81 -9.55 -10.98
C ALA A 229 -1.82 -8.74 -12.29
N ARG A 230 -2.11 -7.45 -12.18
CA ARG A 230 -1.96 -6.45 -13.26
C ARG A 230 -1.93 -5.04 -12.67
N HIS A 231 -1.76 -4.08 -13.57
CA HIS A 231 -1.90 -2.64 -13.29
C HIS A 231 -3.36 -2.20 -13.50
N TYR A 232 -3.95 -1.64 -12.45
CA TYR A 232 -5.29 -1.05 -12.44
C TYR A 232 -5.14 0.46 -12.44
N GLN A 233 -5.67 1.13 -13.45
CA GLN A 233 -5.64 2.57 -13.56
C GLN A 233 -6.76 3.18 -12.72
N VAL A 234 -6.44 4.09 -11.81
CA VAL A 234 -7.43 4.75 -10.95
C VAL A 234 -7.21 6.26 -11.04
N SER A 235 -8.23 7.01 -11.50
CA SER A 235 -8.18 8.48 -11.59
C SER A 235 -8.99 9.20 -10.51
N SER A 236 -9.82 8.47 -9.75
CA SER A 236 -10.61 9.01 -8.65
C SER A 236 -10.73 8.01 -7.49
N ALA A 237 -11.16 8.49 -6.33
CA ALA A 237 -11.25 7.69 -5.11
C ALA A 237 -12.12 6.43 -5.25
N VAL A 238 -11.56 5.29 -4.87
CA VAL A 238 -12.29 4.05 -4.61
C VAL A 238 -12.76 4.08 -3.16
N VAL A 239 -14.05 4.35 -2.97
CA VAL A 239 -14.67 4.45 -1.64
C VAL A 239 -15.07 3.08 -1.13
N VAL A 240 -14.69 2.77 0.11
CA VAL A 240 -14.98 1.53 0.83
C VAL A 240 -15.89 1.86 2.02
N PRO A 241 -17.22 1.78 1.86
CA PRO A 241 -18.18 2.21 2.88
C PRO A 241 -18.67 1.08 3.80
N CYS A 242 -18.19 -0.15 3.61
CA CYS A 242 -18.64 -1.35 4.31
C CYS A 242 -17.45 -2.31 4.54
N PRO A 243 -17.58 -3.46 5.24
CA PRO A 243 -16.43 -4.28 5.64
C PRO A 243 -15.90 -5.11 4.47
N ILE A 244 -15.19 -4.44 3.56
CA ILE A 244 -14.56 -5.04 2.38
C ILE A 244 -13.08 -5.28 2.64
N GLN A 245 -12.63 -6.49 2.31
CA GLN A 245 -11.21 -6.83 2.24
C GLN A 245 -10.75 -6.70 0.79
N ILE A 246 -10.00 -5.65 0.47
CA ILE A 246 -9.33 -5.50 -0.82
C ILE A 246 -8.04 -6.32 -0.76
N ARG A 247 -7.94 -7.39 -1.57
CA ARG A 247 -6.81 -8.32 -1.55
C ARG A 247 -6.19 -8.48 -2.93
N GLY A 248 -4.93 -8.08 -3.06
CA GLY A 248 -4.12 -8.39 -4.23
C GLY A 248 -3.46 -9.77 -4.17
N THR A 249 -2.67 -10.07 -5.19
CA THR A 249 -1.87 -11.30 -5.27
C THR A 249 -0.41 -11.10 -4.83
N GLY A 250 -0.12 -9.98 -4.15
CA GLY A 250 1.22 -9.54 -3.80
C GLY A 250 1.80 -8.59 -4.85
N TRP A 251 3.01 -8.13 -4.59
CA TRP A 251 3.75 -7.20 -5.43
C TRP A 251 5.22 -7.58 -5.51
N GLN A 252 5.84 -7.27 -6.64
CA GLN A 252 7.28 -7.32 -6.84
C GLN A 252 7.73 -5.89 -7.12
N SER A 253 8.65 -5.38 -6.30
CA SER A 253 9.21 -4.05 -6.52
C SER A 253 9.97 -4.01 -7.86
N GLY A 254 9.75 -2.97 -8.65
CA GLY A 254 10.57 -2.65 -9.83
C GLY A 254 11.95 -2.07 -9.49
N PHE A 255 12.44 -2.18 -8.26
CA PHE A 255 13.71 -1.58 -7.86
C PHE A 255 14.89 -2.28 -8.56
N ALA A 256 15.61 -1.55 -9.41
CA ALA A 256 16.77 -2.09 -10.10
C ALA A 256 18.05 -1.92 -9.27
N ALA A 257 19.02 -2.82 -9.46
CA ALA A 257 20.33 -2.74 -8.82
C ALA A 257 21.11 -1.45 -9.14
N SER A 258 20.70 -0.72 -10.19
CA SER A 258 21.24 0.59 -10.56
C SER A 258 20.82 1.73 -9.62
N GLY A 259 19.98 1.47 -8.60
CA GLY A 259 19.47 2.49 -7.68
C GLY A 259 18.35 3.34 -8.27
N SER A 260 17.79 2.92 -9.42
CA SER A 260 16.65 3.56 -10.07
C SER A 260 15.46 2.61 -10.07
N TYR A 261 14.26 3.17 -9.97
CA TYR A 261 13.03 2.40 -10.07
C TYR A 261 12.67 2.13 -11.54
N ASP A 262 12.64 0.85 -11.91
CA ASP A 262 12.17 0.36 -13.20
C ASP A 262 10.72 -0.10 -13.07
N TYR A 263 9.81 0.79 -13.43
CA TYR A 263 8.39 0.49 -13.40
C TYR A 263 8.00 -0.68 -14.32
N SER A 264 8.73 -0.90 -15.41
CA SER A 264 8.43 -2.00 -16.34
C SER A 264 8.80 -3.37 -15.79
N ALA A 265 9.65 -3.42 -14.76
CA ALA A 265 10.00 -4.62 -14.01
C ALA A 265 9.07 -4.90 -12.81
N ALA A 266 8.15 -3.97 -12.51
CA ALA A 266 7.16 -4.17 -11.47
C ALA A 266 6.13 -5.23 -11.89
N ALA A 267 5.74 -6.10 -10.95
CA ALA A 267 4.77 -7.16 -11.20
C ALA A 267 3.87 -7.39 -9.98
N GLY A 268 2.75 -8.10 -10.16
CA GLY A 268 1.75 -8.34 -9.12
C GLY A 268 0.53 -7.42 -9.24
N SER A 269 -0.15 -7.16 -8.13
CA SER A 269 -1.33 -6.29 -8.08
C SER A 269 -0.93 -4.83 -7.86
N TRP A 270 -1.10 -4.01 -8.88
CA TRP A 270 -0.73 -2.59 -8.87
C TRP A 270 -1.94 -1.69 -9.09
N ILE A 271 -2.01 -0.60 -8.32
CA ILE A 271 -2.93 0.51 -8.52
C ILE A 271 -2.13 1.71 -9.01
N ASP A 272 -2.32 2.05 -10.27
CA ASP A 272 -1.68 3.16 -10.97
C ASP A 272 -2.56 4.39 -10.80
N VAL A 273 -2.10 5.31 -9.96
CA VAL A 273 -2.83 6.54 -9.65
C VAL A 273 -2.53 7.56 -10.75
N LYS A 274 -3.53 7.84 -11.59
CA LYS A 274 -3.38 8.71 -12.77
C LYS A 274 -3.40 10.20 -12.46
N THR A 275 -4.01 10.60 -11.35
CA THR A 275 -4.28 12.01 -11.05
C THR A 275 -3.42 12.50 -9.89
N ASP A 276 -3.00 13.76 -9.97
CA ASP A 276 -2.42 14.55 -8.88
C ASP A 276 -3.50 14.98 -7.87
N SER A 277 -4.48 14.11 -7.65
CA SER A 277 -5.74 14.50 -7.03
C SER A 277 -5.60 14.86 -5.55
N SER A 278 -6.46 15.77 -5.12
CA SER A 278 -6.73 16.03 -3.71
C SER A 278 -7.52 14.90 -3.03
N THR A 279 -7.69 13.74 -3.67
CA THR A 279 -8.49 12.62 -3.16
C THR A 279 -7.65 11.38 -2.97
N SER A 280 -7.86 10.68 -1.87
CA SER A 280 -7.19 9.41 -1.61
C SER A 280 -7.66 8.33 -2.60
N PRO A 281 -6.73 7.64 -3.30
CA PRO A 281 -7.06 6.51 -4.17
C PRO A 281 -7.94 5.46 -3.49
N ILE A 282 -7.65 5.13 -2.22
CA ILE A 282 -8.51 4.32 -1.38
C ILE A 282 -9.03 5.17 -0.22
N SER A 283 -10.35 5.21 -0.05
CA SER A 283 -10.99 5.90 1.08
C SER A 283 -11.89 4.93 1.85
N ILE A 284 -11.46 4.56 3.05
CA ILE A 284 -12.23 3.74 4.00
C ILE A 284 -12.86 4.69 4.99
N SER A 285 -14.20 4.77 5.03
CA SER A 285 -14.84 5.73 5.92
C SER A 285 -16.19 5.31 6.46
N GLY A 286 -16.48 5.84 7.65
CA GLY A 286 -17.73 5.61 8.38
C GLY A 286 -17.72 4.30 9.17
N ALA A 287 -18.49 4.28 10.26
CA ALA A 287 -18.63 3.12 11.14
C ALA A 287 -19.00 1.80 10.42
N PRO A 288 -19.81 1.79 9.34
CA PRO A 288 -20.10 0.55 8.63
C PRO A 288 -18.88 -0.09 7.93
N ALA A 289 -17.79 0.66 7.72
CA ALA A 289 -16.54 0.13 7.15
C ALA A 289 -15.67 -0.61 8.17
N ASN A 290 -16.11 -0.75 9.43
CA ASN A 290 -15.41 -1.52 10.45
C ASN A 290 -15.20 -2.98 10.01
N GLY A 291 -13.93 -3.42 9.94
CA GLY A 291 -13.51 -4.72 9.43
C GLY A 291 -12.94 -4.66 8.01
N ALA A 292 -12.88 -3.48 7.38
CA ALA A 292 -12.27 -3.30 6.07
C ALA A 292 -10.75 -3.53 6.11
N SER A 293 -10.19 -4.00 4.99
CA SER A 293 -8.74 -4.15 4.84
C SER A 293 -8.23 -3.87 3.43
N VAL A 294 -6.94 -3.53 3.34
CA VAL A 294 -6.18 -3.39 2.09
C VAL A 294 -4.92 -4.23 2.21
N GLU A 295 -4.77 -5.22 1.34
CA GLU A 295 -3.79 -6.29 1.49
C GLU A 295 -3.10 -6.63 0.18
N ASP A 296 -1.79 -6.89 0.23
CA ASP A 296 -1.02 -7.53 -0.85
C ASP A 296 -1.08 -6.76 -2.19
N VAL A 297 -1.01 -5.43 -2.12
CA VAL A 297 -1.15 -4.50 -3.25
C VAL A 297 -0.08 -3.41 -3.24
N ALA A 298 0.30 -2.92 -4.41
CA ALA A 298 1.21 -1.79 -4.57
C ALA A 298 0.51 -0.60 -5.23
N PHE A 299 1.01 0.61 -4.94
CA PHE A 299 0.53 1.86 -5.52
C PHE A 299 1.64 2.55 -6.29
N PHE A 300 1.35 3.05 -7.48
CA PHE A 300 2.31 3.79 -8.29
C PHE A 300 1.75 5.15 -8.68
N TYR A 301 2.59 6.18 -8.55
CA TYR A 301 2.32 7.53 -9.03
C TYR A 301 3.32 7.85 -10.14
N ALA A 302 2.81 8.22 -11.33
CA ALA A 302 3.66 8.43 -12.50
C ALA A 302 4.61 9.63 -12.36
N VAL A 303 4.20 10.67 -11.62
CA VAL A 303 4.99 11.88 -11.39
C VAL A 303 5.05 12.21 -9.89
N PRO A 304 5.91 11.53 -9.13
CA PRO A 304 6.04 11.76 -7.69
C PRO A 304 6.60 13.14 -7.32
N GLY A 305 7.23 13.83 -8.26
CA GLY A 305 7.78 15.17 -8.09
C GLY A 305 8.62 15.61 -9.28
N THR A 306 9.25 16.77 -9.16
CA THR A 306 10.16 17.31 -10.17
C THR A 306 11.45 17.81 -9.52
N THR A 307 12.56 17.73 -10.24
CA THR A 307 13.84 18.31 -9.82
C THR A 307 14.16 19.48 -10.73
N THR A 308 14.23 20.69 -10.17
CA THR A 308 14.59 21.91 -10.91
C THR A 308 15.81 22.54 -10.26
N ALA A 309 16.87 22.79 -11.05
CA ALA A 309 18.12 23.36 -10.57
C ALA A 309 18.73 22.63 -9.34
N GLY A 310 18.62 21.30 -9.30
CA GLY A 310 19.16 20.47 -8.21
C GLY A 310 18.32 20.44 -6.93
N VAL A 311 17.13 21.05 -6.93
CA VAL A 311 16.17 20.99 -5.82
C VAL A 311 15.01 20.10 -6.23
N PHE A 312 14.76 19.04 -5.46
CA PHE A 312 13.57 18.21 -5.63
C PHE A 312 12.37 18.88 -4.95
N THR A 313 11.21 18.83 -5.61
CA THR A 313 9.93 19.23 -5.03
C THR A 313 8.91 18.13 -5.35
N PRO A 314 8.35 17.45 -4.34
CA PRO A 314 7.37 16.40 -4.56
C PRO A 314 6.04 16.99 -5.05
N THR A 315 5.32 16.21 -5.85
CA THR A 315 3.92 16.50 -6.18
C THR A 315 3.09 16.25 -4.93
N THR A 316 2.48 17.30 -4.38
CA THR A 316 1.61 17.15 -3.20
C THR A 316 0.35 16.37 -3.59
N GLN A 317 0.03 15.34 -2.82
CA GLN A 317 -1.10 14.45 -3.06
C GLN A 317 -1.82 14.17 -1.73
N ALA A 318 -3.09 13.78 -1.81
CA ALA A 318 -3.78 13.20 -0.66
C ALA A 318 -3.08 11.92 -0.17
N PRO A 319 -3.36 11.46 1.05
CA PRO A 319 -2.88 10.15 1.52
C PRO A 319 -3.33 9.05 0.54
N THR A 320 -2.43 8.13 0.19
CA THR A 320 -2.76 6.98 -0.70
C THR A 320 -3.93 6.15 -0.15
N ILE A 321 -3.94 5.92 1.16
CA ILE A 321 -5.05 5.28 1.88
C ILE A 321 -5.49 6.22 2.99
N ALA A 322 -6.75 6.64 2.96
CA ALA A 322 -7.37 7.39 4.05
C ALA A 322 -8.37 6.51 4.80
N VAL A 323 -8.25 6.48 6.12
CA VAL A 323 -9.17 5.85 7.06
C VAL A 323 -9.80 6.95 7.91
N ALA A 324 -11.12 7.11 7.83
CA ALA A 324 -11.78 8.21 8.52
C ALA A 324 -13.10 7.80 9.18
N ASN A 325 -13.27 8.13 10.47
CA ASN A 325 -14.53 7.94 11.20
C ASN A 325 -15.06 6.49 11.19
N VAL A 326 -14.14 5.51 11.26
CA VAL A 326 -14.51 4.09 11.34
C VAL A 326 -14.79 3.70 12.80
N GLY A 327 -13.99 4.21 13.75
CA GLY A 327 -14.10 3.87 15.17
C GLY A 327 -13.98 2.36 15.47
N GLY A 328 -13.32 1.60 14.58
CA GLY A 328 -13.33 0.15 14.57
C GLY A 328 -12.01 -0.43 14.04
N ASP A 329 -12.05 -1.70 13.65
CA ASP A 329 -10.89 -2.41 13.13
C ASP A 329 -10.70 -2.08 11.64
N VAL A 330 -9.50 -1.65 11.26
CA VAL A 330 -9.09 -1.51 9.86
C VAL A 330 -7.69 -2.07 9.71
N SER A 331 -7.47 -2.94 8.73
CA SER A 331 -6.17 -3.57 8.54
C SER A 331 -5.52 -3.18 7.22
N ILE A 332 -4.24 -2.81 7.25
CA ILE A 332 -3.43 -2.51 6.06
C ILE A 332 -2.21 -3.42 6.12
N ARG A 333 -2.08 -4.34 5.16
CA ARG A 333 -1.05 -5.40 5.23
C ARG A 333 -0.30 -5.58 3.94
N ASN A 334 1.01 -5.71 4.04
CA ASN A 334 1.90 -5.95 2.90
C ASN A 334 1.63 -5.00 1.71
N VAL A 335 1.67 -3.69 1.98
CA VAL A 335 1.41 -2.64 0.99
C VAL A 335 2.73 -1.96 0.58
N PHE A 336 2.91 -1.74 -0.73
CA PHE A 336 4.09 -1.09 -1.29
C PHE A 336 3.77 0.23 -1.99
N MET A 337 4.57 1.27 -1.70
CA MET A 337 4.35 2.64 -2.16
C MET A 337 5.67 3.32 -2.59
N PRO A 338 6.23 2.99 -3.76
CA PRO A 338 7.43 3.64 -4.29
C PRO A 338 7.12 5.07 -4.75
N GLY A 339 7.65 6.07 -4.04
CA GLY A 339 7.55 7.47 -4.45
C GLY A 339 6.15 8.05 -4.21
N THR A 340 5.67 7.94 -2.98
CA THR A 340 4.37 8.47 -2.56
C THR A 340 4.55 9.74 -1.73
N TYR A 341 3.69 10.74 -1.90
CA TYR A 341 3.76 11.91 -1.03
C TYR A 341 3.39 11.55 0.42
N SER A 342 2.14 11.10 0.64
CA SER A 342 1.63 10.66 1.94
C SER A 342 1.07 9.25 1.83
N GLY A 343 1.52 8.32 2.67
CA GLY A 343 1.13 6.91 2.60
C GLY A 343 -0.29 6.65 3.15
N VAL A 344 -0.36 6.32 4.44
CA VAL A 344 -1.62 6.03 5.14
C VAL A 344 -1.95 7.16 6.11
N MET A 345 -3.20 7.61 6.12
CA MET A 345 -3.72 8.49 7.15
C MET A 345 -4.91 7.83 7.84
N ALA A 346 -4.91 7.85 9.17
CA ALA A 346 -6.04 7.47 10.01
C ALA A 346 -6.48 8.67 10.84
N ASP A 347 -7.77 9.02 10.75
CA ASP A 347 -8.39 10.03 11.59
C ASP A 347 -9.68 9.45 12.19
N ASN A 348 -9.72 9.28 13.50
CA ASN A 348 -10.84 8.59 14.16
C ASN A 348 -11.09 7.19 13.55
N GLY A 349 -10.00 6.46 13.32
CA GLY A 349 -9.99 5.09 12.82
C GLY A 349 -10.34 4.07 13.91
N GLY A 350 -9.87 4.27 15.14
CA GLY A 350 -10.16 3.42 16.30
C GLY A 350 -9.09 2.38 16.58
N ARG A 351 -9.12 1.22 15.90
CA ARG A 351 -8.20 0.08 16.09
C ARG A 351 -7.49 -0.26 14.77
N VAL A 352 -6.75 0.72 14.24
CA VAL A 352 -6.02 0.57 12.97
C VAL A 352 -4.83 -0.37 13.17
N ASN A 353 -4.66 -1.33 12.26
CA ASN A 353 -3.56 -2.29 12.27
C ASN A 353 -2.78 -2.22 10.95
N ILE A 354 -1.52 -1.81 11.03
CA ILE A 354 -0.59 -1.77 9.90
C ILE A 354 0.46 -2.86 10.12
N ASP A 355 0.65 -3.74 9.13
CA ASP A 355 1.70 -4.77 9.17
C ASP A 355 2.32 -4.98 7.78
N GLY A 356 3.54 -4.49 7.59
CA GLY A 356 4.22 -4.53 6.29
C GLY A 356 3.83 -3.34 5.41
N LEU A 357 4.33 -2.16 5.74
CA LEU A 357 4.21 -0.96 4.91
C LEU A 357 5.60 -0.58 4.38
N PHE A 358 5.77 -0.69 3.07
CA PHE A 358 7.05 -0.53 2.39
C PHE A 358 6.96 0.63 1.41
N GLY A 359 7.96 1.49 1.32
CA GLY A 359 7.91 2.57 0.33
C GLY A 359 8.92 3.69 0.53
N GLN A 360 8.85 4.66 -0.38
CA GLN A 360 9.59 5.92 -0.28
C GLN A 360 8.56 7.05 -0.16
N PHE A 361 8.59 7.75 0.97
CA PHE A 361 7.59 8.76 1.32
C PHE A 361 8.20 10.16 1.36
N PHE A 362 7.45 11.18 0.94
CA PHE A 362 7.91 12.58 0.91
C PHE A 362 7.28 13.49 1.98
N ASN A 363 6.28 12.97 2.68
CA ASN A 363 5.65 13.61 3.84
C ASN A 363 5.60 12.63 5.01
N TYR A 364 4.88 11.52 4.86
CA TYR A 364 4.85 10.44 5.86
C TYR A 364 4.45 9.08 5.29
N ALA A 365 4.88 8.01 5.96
CA ALA A 365 4.41 6.66 5.67
C ALA A 365 3.05 6.40 6.34
N TYR A 366 2.93 6.75 7.63
CA TYR A 366 1.70 6.64 8.38
C TYR A 366 1.50 7.86 9.28
N GLN A 367 0.29 8.42 9.25
CA GLN A 367 -0.15 9.42 10.20
C GLN A 367 -1.43 8.96 10.89
N THR A 368 -1.52 9.18 12.21
CA THR A 368 -2.76 9.02 12.96
C THR A 368 -3.09 10.27 13.77
N ASP A 369 -4.37 10.62 13.84
CA ASP A 369 -4.94 11.53 14.81
C ASP A 369 -6.31 11.01 15.28
N ASN A 370 -6.74 11.44 16.46
CA ASN A 370 -8.04 11.10 17.05
C ASN A 370 -8.33 9.58 17.16
N ASP A 371 -7.29 8.75 17.30
CA ASP A 371 -7.42 7.30 17.50
C ASP A 371 -7.42 6.98 19.01
N TYR A 372 -8.62 6.88 19.57
CA TYR A 372 -8.84 6.72 21.03
C TYR A 372 -8.76 5.27 21.54
N ASP A 373 -8.32 4.34 20.70
CA ASP A 373 -8.16 2.93 21.04
C ASP A 373 -6.83 2.41 20.46
N ILE A 374 -6.56 1.12 20.65
CA ILE A 374 -5.24 0.54 20.42
C ILE A 374 -4.97 0.37 18.93
N THR A 375 -4.21 1.31 18.39
CA THR A 375 -3.55 1.20 17.09
C THR A 375 -2.29 0.32 17.18
N ARG A 376 -2.05 -0.48 16.13
CA ARG A 376 -0.86 -1.33 15.98
C ARG A 376 -0.16 -1.00 14.67
N VAL A 377 1.15 -0.76 14.73
CA VAL A 377 1.97 -0.48 13.55
C VAL A 377 3.21 -1.35 13.62
N ASN A 378 3.34 -2.29 12.70
CA ASN A 378 4.44 -3.22 12.65
C ASN A 378 5.07 -3.25 11.25
N ASN A 379 6.38 -3.52 11.19
CA ASN A 379 7.10 -3.84 9.97
C ASN A 379 6.94 -2.73 8.90
N VAL A 380 7.34 -1.51 9.27
CA VAL A 380 7.38 -0.37 8.36
C VAL A 380 8.80 -0.20 7.85
N HIS A 381 8.97 -0.20 6.53
CA HIS A 381 10.26 -0.02 5.88
C HIS A 381 10.18 1.18 4.94
N SER A 382 10.55 2.36 5.45
CA SER A 382 10.70 3.57 4.65
C SER A 382 12.11 3.62 4.08
N TRP A 383 12.25 3.34 2.79
CA TRP A 383 13.54 3.28 2.09
C TRP A 383 13.43 3.88 0.69
N VAL A 384 14.57 4.04 0.02
CA VAL A 384 14.73 4.73 -1.26
C VAL A 384 14.31 3.88 -2.46
N TYR A 385 13.09 3.36 -2.40
CA TYR A 385 12.53 2.44 -3.39
C TYR A 385 12.24 3.08 -4.74
N TRP A 386 12.08 4.41 -4.81
CA TRP A 386 11.80 5.12 -6.05
C TRP A 386 13.04 5.81 -6.64
N SER A 387 13.76 6.58 -5.83
CA SER A 387 14.94 7.33 -6.26
C SER A 387 15.97 7.46 -5.15
N GLN A 388 17.23 7.28 -5.52
CA GLN A 388 18.42 7.56 -4.72
C GLN A 388 19.07 8.90 -5.06
N ASP A 389 18.40 9.73 -5.88
CA ASP A 389 18.91 11.05 -6.26
C ASP A 389 19.14 11.93 -5.02
N ALA A 390 20.31 12.57 -4.96
CA ALA A 390 20.72 13.34 -3.79
C ALA A 390 19.76 14.48 -3.43
N ALA A 391 19.09 15.10 -4.42
CA ALA A 391 18.10 16.15 -4.16
C ALA A 391 16.83 15.60 -3.50
N VAL A 392 16.43 14.38 -3.87
CA VAL A 392 15.30 13.67 -3.25
C VAL A 392 15.63 13.33 -1.80
N ILE A 393 16.82 12.79 -1.55
CA ILE A 393 17.30 12.47 -0.20
C ILE A 393 17.38 13.72 0.68
N ALA A 394 17.97 14.80 0.16
CA ALA A 394 18.05 16.07 0.87
C ALA A 394 16.65 16.61 1.23
N TRP A 395 15.67 16.47 0.32
CA TRP A 395 14.29 16.82 0.63
C TRP A 395 13.72 15.96 1.77
N GLN A 396 13.87 14.64 1.69
CA GLN A 396 13.30 13.73 2.68
C GLN A 396 13.90 13.94 4.07
N GLN A 397 15.23 14.16 4.16
CA GLN A 397 15.90 14.50 5.42
C GLN A 397 15.37 15.80 6.03
N LEU A 398 14.79 16.70 5.25
CA LEU A 398 14.25 17.97 5.75
C LEU A 398 12.74 17.96 6.02
N HIS A 399 11.99 16.99 5.46
CA HIS A 399 10.52 17.08 5.44
C HIS A 399 9.77 15.77 5.73
N THR A 400 10.40 14.60 5.55
CA THR A 400 9.72 13.31 5.68
C THR A 400 9.71 12.82 7.12
N ASN A 401 8.52 12.61 7.68
CA ASN A 401 8.33 12.00 8.99
C ASN A 401 7.71 10.62 8.78
N VAL A 402 8.46 9.52 8.98
CA VAL A 402 7.98 8.17 8.62
C VAL A 402 6.68 7.84 9.36
N LEU A 403 6.65 7.96 10.68
CA LEU A 403 5.43 7.89 11.48
C LEU A 403 5.11 9.25 12.10
N ARG A 404 3.87 9.71 11.98
CA ARG A 404 3.37 10.93 12.62
C ARG A 404 2.22 10.62 13.56
N LEU A 405 2.40 10.92 14.84
CA LEU A 405 1.46 10.57 15.90
C LEU A 405 0.85 11.84 16.50
N GLY A 406 -0.43 12.06 16.22
CA GLY A 406 -1.26 13.06 16.86
C GLY A 406 -1.89 12.49 18.12
N ARG A 407 -3.17 12.77 18.35
CA ARG A 407 -3.92 12.20 19.46
C ARG A 407 -4.14 10.70 19.23
N VAL A 408 -3.40 9.86 19.94
CA VAL A 408 -3.56 8.40 19.93
C VAL A 408 -3.38 7.81 21.33
N ASP A 409 -4.16 6.78 21.67
CA ASP A 409 -4.13 6.10 22.98
C ASP A 409 -3.41 4.75 22.92
N ILE A 410 -2.24 4.71 23.55
CA ILE A 410 -1.45 3.49 23.77
C ILE A 410 -1.20 2.70 22.47
N PRO A 411 -0.65 3.33 21.42
CA PRO A 411 -0.31 2.59 20.22
C PRO A 411 0.87 1.64 20.50
N PHE A 412 0.80 0.44 19.91
CA PHE A 412 1.92 -0.51 19.87
C PHE A 412 2.61 -0.44 18.52
N ILE A 413 3.89 -0.07 18.54
CA ILE A 413 4.70 0.15 17.35
C ILE A 413 5.91 -0.78 17.40
N ASP A 414 6.23 -1.49 16.32
CA ASP A 414 7.41 -2.36 16.29
C ASP A 414 8.01 -2.54 14.88
N HIS A 415 9.28 -2.95 14.82
CA HIS A 415 10.03 -3.16 13.57
C HIS A 415 9.91 -2.01 12.58
N ILE A 416 10.27 -0.80 13.02
CA ILE A 416 10.26 0.39 12.17
C ILE A 416 11.68 0.66 11.67
N PHE A 417 11.83 0.79 10.35
CA PHE A 417 13.05 1.25 9.70
C PHE A 417 12.77 2.53 8.91
N ALA A 418 13.46 3.60 9.28
CA ALA A 418 13.39 4.90 8.63
C ALA A 418 14.73 5.24 8.00
N PHE A 419 14.76 5.41 6.67
CA PHE A 419 15.95 5.83 5.95
C PHE A 419 15.79 7.23 5.35
N ALA A 420 16.83 8.06 5.46
CA ALA A 420 16.92 9.35 4.78
C ALA A 420 15.73 10.31 5.07
N ALA A 421 15.20 10.30 6.29
CA ALA A 421 13.99 11.03 6.67
C ALA A 421 14.30 12.13 7.69
N TRP A 422 13.45 13.16 7.79
CA TRP A 422 13.50 14.10 8.92
C TRP A 422 13.35 13.34 10.23
N SER A 423 12.35 12.47 10.33
CA SER A 423 12.23 11.61 11.51
C SER A 423 11.73 10.21 11.27
N GLY A 424 12.14 9.28 12.14
CA GLY A 424 11.53 7.96 12.24
C GLY A 424 10.12 8.03 12.85
N ILE A 425 10.00 8.68 14.01
CA ILE A 425 8.71 8.97 14.65
C ILE A 425 8.67 10.44 15.04
N GLN A 426 7.65 11.16 14.58
CA GLN A 426 7.31 12.50 15.05
C GLN A 426 6.00 12.45 15.84
N THR A 427 5.97 13.09 17.00
CA THR A 427 4.70 13.44 17.66
C THR A 427 4.28 14.86 17.30
N PHE A 428 2.99 15.11 17.14
CA PHE A 428 2.48 16.45 16.86
C PHE A 428 1.23 16.75 17.66
N GLN A 429 0.87 18.04 17.73
CA GLN A 429 -0.34 18.49 18.41
C GLN A 429 -1.53 18.24 17.49
N GLY A 430 -2.20 17.10 17.68
CA GLY A 430 -3.46 16.78 17.02
C GLY A 430 -4.61 17.65 17.51
N ALA A 431 -5.76 17.56 16.82
CA ALA A 431 -6.94 18.37 17.14
C ALA A 431 -7.45 18.13 18.57
N ASN A 432 -7.29 16.89 19.08
CA ASN A 432 -7.74 16.49 20.40
C ASN A 432 -6.61 16.17 21.39
N GLY A 433 -5.37 16.55 21.08
CA GLY A 433 -4.24 16.37 21.98
C GLY A 433 -2.98 15.76 21.34
N PRO A 434 -1.94 15.53 22.15
CA PRO A 434 -0.73 14.82 21.76
C PRO A 434 -0.92 13.29 21.81
N ALA A 435 0.10 12.55 21.38
CA ALA A 435 0.16 11.10 21.55
C ALA A 435 0.36 10.74 23.03
N ASN A 436 -0.26 9.64 23.48
CA ASN A 436 -0.17 9.21 24.88
C ASN A 436 0.04 7.70 24.99
N GLY A 437 0.95 7.29 25.88
CA GLY A 437 1.22 5.88 26.19
C GLY A 437 1.90 5.11 25.05
N VAL A 438 2.62 5.78 24.17
CA VAL A 438 3.24 5.18 22.99
C VAL A 438 4.25 4.12 23.43
N SER A 439 4.09 2.89 22.91
CA SER A 439 4.97 1.77 23.20
C SER A 439 5.63 1.29 21.92
N VAL A 440 6.96 1.39 21.86
CA VAL A 440 7.77 1.03 20.70
C VAL A 440 8.70 -0.14 21.05
N GLY A 441 8.70 -1.20 20.25
CA GLY A 441 9.68 -2.28 20.35
C GLY A 441 11.02 -1.84 19.77
N THR A 442 11.16 -1.94 18.45
CA THR A 442 12.38 -1.57 17.72
C THR A 442 12.14 -0.41 16.77
N LEU A 443 12.93 0.65 16.92
CA LEU A 443 13.02 1.79 16.02
C LEU A 443 14.46 1.91 15.52
N GLY A 444 14.64 1.62 14.23
CA GLY A 444 15.90 1.80 13.51
C GLY A 444 15.80 2.99 12.56
N CYS A 445 16.77 3.88 12.65
CA CYS A 445 16.87 5.08 11.86
C CYS A 445 18.26 5.15 11.25
N ASP A 446 18.33 5.38 9.95
CA ASP A 446 19.57 5.48 9.19
C ASP A 446 19.49 6.68 8.25
N SER A 447 20.51 7.52 8.30
CA SER A 447 20.57 8.79 7.61
C SER A 447 19.37 9.70 7.95
N THR A 448 18.86 9.65 9.18
CA THR A 448 17.76 10.53 9.61
C THR A 448 18.27 11.80 10.28
N THR A 449 17.43 12.83 10.36
CA THR A 449 17.75 14.02 11.16
C THR A 449 17.41 13.79 12.63
N HIS A 450 16.24 13.24 12.93
CA HIS A 450 15.81 12.96 14.29
C HIS A 450 15.16 11.58 14.35
N CYS A 451 15.78 10.58 14.97
CA CYS A 451 15.14 9.27 15.02
C CYS A 451 13.78 9.31 15.75
N LEU A 452 13.74 9.98 16.90
CA LEU A 452 12.53 10.37 17.62
C LEU A 452 12.45 11.90 17.71
N ASP A 453 11.39 12.47 17.13
CA ASP A 453 11.06 13.90 17.16
C ASP A 453 9.82 14.15 18.04
N ILE A 454 10.01 14.87 19.14
CA ILE A 454 8.94 15.28 20.04
C ILE A 454 8.46 16.68 19.66
N GLY A 455 7.45 16.75 18.79
CA GLY A 455 6.88 18.00 18.30
C GLY A 455 5.75 18.59 19.16
N ALA A 456 5.25 17.85 20.16
CA ALA A 456 4.11 18.27 21.00
C ALA A 456 4.35 18.15 22.51
N ALA A 457 3.53 18.88 23.25
CA ALA A 457 3.53 18.92 24.70
C ALA A 457 2.84 17.70 25.31
N GLY A 458 3.39 17.13 26.39
CA GLY A 458 2.71 16.13 27.21
C GLY A 458 2.80 14.68 26.72
N ASN A 459 3.76 14.36 25.84
CA ASN A 459 3.92 13.00 25.32
C ASN A 459 4.45 12.03 26.39
N THR A 460 3.98 10.79 26.36
CA THR A 460 4.57 9.67 27.13
C THR A 460 4.93 8.53 26.18
N ILE A 461 6.22 8.18 26.12
CA ILE A 461 6.75 7.23 25.13
C ILE A 461 7.73 6.28 25.82
N SER A 462 7.59 4.99 25.56
CA SER A 462 8.53 3.94 25.96
C SER A 462 9.04 3.20 24.73
N ILE A 463 10.36 3.08 24.58
CA ILE A 463 11.02 2.43 23.45
C ILE A 463 11.96 1.35 23.98
N ALA A 464 11.85 0.11 23.50
CA ALA A 464 12.77 -0.94 23.93
C ALA A 464 14.16 -0.77 23.29
N ASN A 465 14.22 -0.55 21.97
CA ASN A 465 15.46 -0.35 21.22
C ASN A 465 15.32 0.83 20.25
N LEU A 466 16.14 1.87 20.42
CA LEU A 466 16.30 3.00 19.50
C LEU A 466 17.72 2.99 18.96
N ARG A 467 17.85 2.90 17.64
CA ARG A 467 19.13 2.95 16.94
C ARG A 467 19.13 4.06 15.91
N GLU A 468 20.04 5.01 16.08
CA GLU A 468 20.26 6.12 15.16
C GLU A 468 21.63 6.03 14.50
N PHE A 469 21.63 6.19 13.18
CA PHE A 469 22.81 6.32 12.34
C PHE A 469 22.70 7.60 11.51
N GLY A 470 23.15 8.72 12.04
CA GLY A 470 22.84 10.05 11.51
C GLY A 470 23.61 10.48 10.27
N GLN A 471 23.79 9.65 9.24
CA GLN A 471 24.58 10.01 8.04
C GLN A 471 23.91 11.09 7.16
N ALA A 472 24.73 11.91 6.50
CA ALA A 472 24.29 12.84 5.47
C ALA A 472 24.16 12.11 4.13
N GLY A 473 22.95 12.00 3.59
CA GLY A 473 22.73 11.33 2.31
C GLY A 473 23.07 9.83 2.30
N ILE A 474 23.13 9.23 1.10
CA ILE A 474 23.42 7.80 0.94
C ILE A 474 24.93 7.57 0.97
N SER A 475 25.39 6.75 1.92
CA SER A 475 26.76 6.21 1.95
C SER A 475 27.88 7.27 1.96
N SER A 476 27.62 8.49 2.45
CA SER A 476 28.67 9.51 2.55
C SER A 476 29.72 9.13 3.59
N GLY A 477 29.33 8.35 4.61
CA GLY A 477 30.13 8.11 5.81
C GLY A 477 30.38 9.39 6.62
N VAL A 478 29.71 10.48 6.26
CA VAL A 478 29.78 11.79 6.92
C VAL A 478 28.51 11.95 7.74
N PRO A 479 28.60 12.28 9.03
CA PRO A 479 27.43 12.63 9.82
C PRO A 479 26.67 13.83 9.24
N TYR A 480 25.36 13.83 9.42
CA TYR A 480 24.49 14.96 9.17
C TYR A 480 24.57 15.89 10.37
N SER A 481 24.78 17.18 10.11
CA SER A 481 25.15 18.17 11.15
C SER A 481 24.13 18.28 12.28
N ASN A 482 22.85 18.02 11.97
CA ASN A 482 21.74 18.15 12.92
C ASN A 482 21.18 16.77 13.34
N ALA A 483 21.90 15.68 13.05
CA ALA A 483 21.40 14.35 13.40
C ALA A 483 21.40 14.13 14.91
N THR A 484 20.25 13.73 15.46
CA THR A 484 20.05 13.40 16.86
C THR A 484 19.22 12.13 17.00
N ALA A 485 19.43 11.37 18.07
CA ALA A 485 18.56 10.22 18.32
C ALA A 485 17.20 10.64 18.91
N ILE A 486 17.19 11.65 19.78
CA ILE A 486 15.98 12.20 20.40
C ILE A 486 16.03 13.73 20.34
N ALA A 487 15.04 14.33 19.69
CA ALA A 487 14.86 15.77 19.63
C ALA A 487 13.57 16.20 20.37
N PHE A 488 13.64 17.31 21.09
CA PHE A 488 12.46 18.01 21.61
C PHE A 488 12.34 19.37 20.92
N GLU A 489 11.29 19.54 20.13
CA GLU A 489 11.01 20.80 19.44
C GLU A 489 10.59 21.91 20.42
N SER A 490 10.49 23.14 19.92
CA SER A 490 10.14 24.31 20.74
C SER A 490 8.85 24.17 21.59
N ALA A 491 7.85 23.45 21.07
CA ALA A 491 6.60 23.11 21.76
C ALA A 491 6.61 21.70 22.39
N GLY A 492 7.66 20.93 22.13
CA GLY A 492 7.81 19.54 22.46
C GLY A 492 8.28 19.30 23.89
N TYR A 493 7.51 18.57 24.69
CA TYR A 493 8.03 18.03 25.95
C TYR A 493 7.28 16.78 26.39
N GLY A 494 7.92 15.94 27.19
CA GLY A 494 7.31 14.69 27.63
C GLY A 494 8.16 13.83 28.55
N ALA A 495 7.64 12.65 28.86
CA ALA A 495 8.36 11.60 29.58
C ALA A 495 8.72 10.48 28.60
N ILE A 496 10.02 10.34 28.33
CA ILE A 496 10.57 9.38 27.39
C ILE A 496 11.35 8.33 28.18
N GLN A 497 11.10 7.06 27.90
CA GLN A 497 11.86 5.93 28.42
C GLN A 497 12.45 5.13 27.26
N VAL A 498 13.74 4.83 27.32
CA VAL A 498 14.43 4.02 26.32
C VAL A 498 15.18 2.89 27.01
N GLY A 499 14.98 1.65 26.56
CA GLY A 499 15.75 0.50 27.02
C GLY A 499 17.19 0.60 26.53
N ASN A 500 17.39 0.48 25.22
CA ASN A 500 18.69 0.57 24.57
C ASN A 500 18.69 1.74 23.59
N LEU A 501 19.54 2.73 23.84
CA LEU A 501 19.80 3.85 22.95
C LEU A 501 21.18 3.67 22.32
N GLU A 502 21.23 3.50 21.01
CA GLU A 502 22.45 3.52 20.21
C GLU A 502 22.40 4.73 19.29
N ALA A 503 23.37 5.62 19.39
CA ALA A 503 23.49 6.79 18.54
C ALA A 503 24.88 6.84 17.93
N ARG A 504 24.96 6.76 16.61
CA ARG A 504 26.22 6.74 15.85
C ARG A 504 26.18 7.70 14.69
N MET A 505 27.37 8.12 14.26
CA MET A 505 27.52 8.98 13.08
C MET A 505 26.64 10.21 13.16
N ILE A 506 26.60 10.82 14.34
CA ILE A 506 25.93 12.08 14.62
C ILE A 506 26.98 13.15 14.86
N ASP A 507 26.70 14.38 14.43
CA ASP A 507 27.53 15.55 14.74
C ASP A 507 26.94 16.40 15.87
N ALA A 508 25.65 16.24 16.18
CA ALA A 508 24.99 16.89 17.30
C ALA A 508 24.93 15.98 18.54
N ALA A 509 24.35 16.50 19.63
CA ALA A 509 24.07 15.70 20.81
C ALA A 509 23.02 14.60 20.50
N PRO A 510 23.22 13.35 20.95
CA PRO A 510 22.21 12.29 20.82
C PRO A 510 20.84 12.69 21.35
N ILE A 511 20.82 13.52 22.40
CA ILE A 511 19.61 14.08 23.00
C ILE A 511 19.70 15.59 22.90
N TRP A 512 18.83 16.18 22.12
CA TRP A 512 18.73 17.61 21.93
C TRP A 512 17.37 18.13 22.41
N SER A 513 17.35 19.30 23.01
CA SER A 513 16.10 19.97 23.38
C SER A 513 16.14 21.43 22.97
N GLY A 514 15.22 21.84 22.10
CA GLY A 514 14.83 23.22 21.83
C GLY A 514 13.56 23.65 22.59
N ALA A 515 13.01 22.79 23.45
CA ALA A 515 11.76 23.01 24.18
C ALA A 515 11.76 24.32 24.98
N THR A 516 10.80 25.19 24.67
CA THR A 516 10.67 26.49 25.33
C THR A 516 9.56 26.54 26.36
N SER A 517 8.59 25.61 26.38
CA SER A 517 7.36 25.76 27.18
C SER A 517 7.18 24.74 28.31
N GLY A 518 7.96 23.66 28.32
CA GLY A 518 7.89 22.61 29.34
C GLY A 518 9.21 21.87 29.48
N CYS A 519 9.32 21.04 30.51
CA CYS A 519 10.54 20.30 30.81
C CYS A 519 10.32 18.81 30.56
N SER A 520 11.28 18.18 29.88
CA SER A 520 11.21 16.76 29.58
C SER A 520 11.97 15.93 30.59
N THR A 521 11.54 14.67 30.74
CA THR A 521 12.27 13.64 31.46
C THR A 521 12.64 12.54 30.48
N VAL A 522 13.92 12.21 30.37
CA VAL A 522 14.42 11.10 29.56
C VAL A 522 15.07 10.07 30.48
N ARG A 523 14.65 8.82 30.39
CA ARG A 523 15.20 7.69 31.16
C ARG A 523 15.77 6.67 30.19
N ILE A 524 17.07 6.41 30.25
CA ILE A 524 17.75 5.48 29.35
C ILE A 524 18.41 4.39 30.17
N ALA A 525 18.10 3.12 29.91
CA ALA A 525 18.72 2.02 30.64
C ALA A 525 20.15 1.77 30.15
N ASN A 526 20.35 1.69 28.83
CA ASN A 526 21.66 1.50 28.19
C ASN A 526 21.88 2.55 27.11
N LEU A 527 23.04 3.21 27.14
CA LEU A 527 23.43 4.24 26.18
C LEU A 527 24.75 3.85 25.52
N LEU A 528 24.76 3.78 24.18
CA LEU A 528 25.96 3.70 23.35
C LEU A 528 26.02 4.92 22.44
N GLU A 529 27.13 5.64 22.50
CA GLU A 529 27.41 6.82 21.68
C GLU A 529 28.68 6.57 20.88
N ASP A 530 28.63 6.74 19.56
CA ASP A 530 29.77 6.54 18.66
C ASP A 530 30.01 7.78 17.79
N PHE A 531 30.95 8.60 18.25
CA PHE A 531 31.41 9.81 17.57
C PHE A 531 32.64 9.55 16.70
N SER A 532 33.01 8.29 16.42
CA SER A 532 34.22 7.98 15.64
C SER A 532 34.21 8.58 14.22
N ALA A 533 33.02 8.77 13.64
CA ALA A 533 32.81 9.39 12.35
C ALA A 533 32.52 10.91 12.42
N SER A 534 32.39 11.49 13.62
CA SER A 534 32.07 12.90 13.84
C SER A 534 33.00 13.83 13.04
N SER A 535 32.44 14.87 12.43
CA SER A 535 33.21 15.94 11.80
C SER A 535 33.74 16.95 12.84
N GLU A 536 33.12 17.04 14.02
CA GLU A 536 33.55 17.92 15.09
C GLU A 536 34.84 17.45 15.76
N SER A 537 35.71 18.42 16.10
CA SER A 537 37.08 18.12 16.55
C SER A 537 37.33 18.28 18.04
N VAL A 538 36.44 18.93 18.82
CA VAL A 538 36.89 19.51 20.11
C VAL A 538 36.02 19.25 21.36
N ALA A 539 34.73 18.92 21.26
CA ALA A 539 33.96 18.44 22.43
C ALA A 539 32.62 17.85 21.97
N HIS A 540 32.22 16.71 22.53
CA HIS A 540 30.88 16.16 22.35
C HIS A 540 30.09 16.30 23.63
N THR A 541 28.83 16.71 23.51
CA THR A 541 27.87 16.68 24.60
C THR A 541 26.85 15.58 24.33
N SER A 542 26.65 14.66 25.29
CA SER A 542 25.60 13.63 25.19
C SER A 542 24.19 14.22 25.23
N VAL A 543 24.08 15.42 25.83
CA VAL A 543 22.84 16.15 26.03
C VAL A 543 23.13 17.62 25.76
N GLU A 544 22.38 18.22 24.84
CA GLU A 544 22.39 19.66 24.61
C GLU A 544 21.13 20.29 25.21
N PRO A 545 21.22 20.89 26.42
CA PRO A 545 20.08 21.50 27.07
C PRO A 545 19.85 22.94 26.59
N THR A 546 18.59 23.25 26.27
CA THR A 546 18.07 24.60 26.51
C THR A 546 17.36 24.66 27.87
N THR A 547 17.40 25.82 28.51
CA THR A 547 16.56 26.12 29.69
C THR A 547 15.08 26.00 29.29
N CYS A 548 14.30 25.13 29.93
CA CYS A 548 12.84 25.14 29.74
C CYS A 548 12.23 26.38 30.44
N ALA A 549 11.15 26.97 29.90
CA ALA A 549 10.59 28.25 30.38
C ALA A 549 10.26 28.30 31.88
N ALA A 550 9.97 27.16 32.51
CA ALA A 550 9.61 27.13 33.92
C ALA A 550 10.81 27.25 34.88
N GLY A 551 12.02 27.52 34.37
CA GLY A 551 13.26 27.46 35.15
C GLY A 551 13.62 26.03 35.60
N GLY A 552 12.98 25.03 35.00
CA GLY A 552 13.37 23.64 35.15
C GLY A 552 14.50 23.26 34.20
N ASN A 553 14.91 21.99 34.27
CA ASN A 553 15.95 21.43 33.43
C ASN A 553 15.42 20.20 32.70
N LEU A 554 15.90 19.96 31.48
CA LEU A 554 15.85 18.63 30.89
C LEU A 554 16.52 17.65 31.87
N SER A 555 15.75 16.67 32.34
CA SER A 555 16.23 15.68 33.30
C SER A 555 16.52 14.39 32.59
N VAL A 556 17.81 14.03 32.49
CA VAL A 556 18.26 12.78 31.88
C VAL A 556 18.76 11.84 32.97
N TYR A 557 18.13 10.67 33.05
CA TYR A 557 18.45 9.60 33.98
C TYR A 557 19.06 8.43 33.23
N LEU A 558 20.26 8.03 33.62
CA LEU A 558 20.98 6.92 33.02
C LEU A 558 21.00 5.74 33.99
N GLY A 559 20.45 4.60 33.56
CA GLY A 559 20.39 3.38 34.33
C GLY A 559 21.76 2.71 34.49
N ASN A 560 22.60 2.81 33.46
CA ASN A 560 23.97 2.32 33.43
C ASN A 560 24.93 3.42 32.95
N THR A 561 26.22 3.26 33.25
CA THR A 561 27.27 4.12 32.69
C THR A 561 27.27 4.00 31.16
N PRO A 562 27.25 5.12 30.40
CA PRO A 562 27.29 5.08 28.94
C PRO A 562 28.56 4.43 28.40
N ASN A 563 28.42 3.69 27.30
CA ASN A 563 29.56 3.26 26.49
C ASN A 563 29.81 4.31 25.40
N VAL A 564 30.90 5.05 25.51
CA VAL A 564 31.23 6.14 24.58
C VAL A 564 32.45 5.77 23.76
N ILE A 565 32.33 5.90 22.44
CA ILE A 565 33.41 5.72 21.48
C ILE A 565 33.75 7.10 20.90
N LEU A 566 34.99 7.55 21.12
CA LEU A 566 35.49 8.87 20.70
C LEU A 566 36.48 8.73 19.55
N LYS A 567 36.57 9.77 18.70
CA LYS A 567 37.40 9.79 17.48
C LYS A 567 38.91 9.81 17.76
N ALA A 568 39.34 10.43 18.86
CA ALA A 568 40.76 10.53 19.23
C ALA A 568 40.99 10.46 20.75
N SER A 569 42.13 9.91 21.15
CA SER A 569 42.59 9.90 22.55
C SER A 569 42.79 11.34 23.06
N GLY A 570 42.06 11.75 24.09
CA GLY A 570 42.17 13.11 24.68
C GLY A 570 40.92 13.98 24.52
N GLN A 571 39.93 13.55 23.74
CA GLN A 571 38.61 14.17 23.79
C GLN A 571 37.96 13.87 25.13
N THR A 572 37.41 14.90 25.78
CA THR A 572 36.66 14.76 27.02
C THR A 572 35.18 14.93 26.71
N MET A 573 34.35 14.01 27.22
CA MET A 573 32.92 14.23 27.29
C MET A 573 32.68 15.34 28.30
N VAL A 574 32.07 16.43 27.85
CA VAL A 574 31.56 17.46 28.75
C VAL A 574 30.06 17.19 28.83
N HIS A 575 29.55 16.85 30.02
CA HIS A 575 28.13 17.06 30.30
C HIS A 575 27.94 18.57 30.43
N GLY A 576 27.89 19.24 29.27
CA GLY A 576 28.07 20.67 29.12
C GLY A 576 26.76 21.40 29.09
N GLY A 577 26.50 22.17 30.15
CA GLY A 577 25.43 23.14 30.24
C GLY A 577 25.01 23.29 31.69
N ASP A 578 25.04 24.53 32.21
CA ASP A 578 24.61 24.85 33.59
C ASP A 578 23.15 24.43 33.89
N ASN A 579 22.41 24.02 32.86
CA ASN A 579 20.97 23.73 32.86
C ASN A 579 20.61 22.27 32.51
N ALA A 580 21.57 21.35 32.31
CA ALA A 580 21.27 19.91 32.30
C ALA A 580 21.67 19.29 33.63
N LYS A 581 20.75 18.53 34.26
CA LYS A 581 21.12 17.64 35.37
C LYS A 581 21.15 16.22 34.85
N THR A 582 22.35 15.73 34.57
CA THR A 582 22.58 14.30 34.32
C THR A 582 22.71 13.59 35.66
N TYR A 583 21.75 12.73 35.98
CA TYR A 583 21.82 11.91 37.18
C TYR A 583 22.36 10.54 36.80
N PHE A 584 23.59 10.27 37.21
CA PHE A 584 24.08 8.90 37.25
C PHE A 584 23.47 8.22 38.46
N ALA A 585 22.76 7.10 38.25
CA ALA A 585 22.51 6.19 39.34
C ALA A 585 23.87 5.71 39.85
N ALA A 586 24.31 6.24 40.99
CA ALA A 586 25.48 5.72 41.66
C ALA A 586 25.20 4.25 41.94
N GLN A 587 25.87 3.34 41.23
CA GLN A 587 26.01 1.98 41.73
C GLN A 587 26.73 2.10 43.07
N VAL A 588 25.96 2.09 44.15
CA VAL A 588 26.47 1.76 45.47
C VAL A 588 26.87 0.29 45.36
N GLN A 589 28.11 0.05 44.92
CA GLN A 589 28.75 -1.23 45.18
C GLN A 589 28.80 -1.38 46.70
N GLN A 590 27.94 -2.24 47.24
CA GLN A 590 28.13 -2.83 48.57
C GLN A 590 28.96 -4.09 48.42
#